data_AF-A0A9E3FV48-F1
#
_entry.id   AF-A0A9E3FV48-F1
#
_cell.length_a   1.000
_cell.length_b   1.000
_cell.length_c   1.000
_cell.angle_alpha   90.00
_cell.angle_beta   90.00
_cell.angle_gamma   90.00
#
_symmetry.space_group_name_H-M   'P 1'
#
loop_
_entity.id
_entity.type
_entity.pdbx_description
1 polymer ?
#
loop_
_entity_poly.entity_id
_entity_poly.type
_entity_poly.pdbx_seq_one_letter_code
_entity_poly.pdbx_strand_id
1 'polypeptide(L)'
;MIVCSCNVLSDHDVRHAVNNADELPRNAKQVYGCLGCSAECGRCARTITTIIEQALGPCVDGCLAGCQHNQAVSQDDGFAFAAA
;
A
#
# COMPACT_ATOMS: atom_id res chain seq x y z
N MET A 1 -14.76 -7.17 -6.56
CA MET A 1 -14.78 -6.88 -8.02
C MET A 1 -13.40 -7.15 -8.59
N ILE A 2 -13.26 -7.73 -9.79
CA ILE A 2 -11.96 -7.79 -10.49
C ILE A 2 -11.66 -6.42 -11.08
N VAL A 3 -10.47 -5.89 -10.78
CA VAL A 3 -10.00 -4.57 -11.18
C VAL A 3 -9.00 -4.65 -12.33
N CYS A 4 -8.06 -5.62 -12.29
CA CYS A 4 -7.07 -5.83 -13.34
C CYS A 4 -7.16 -7.26 -13.88
N SER A 5 -7.53 -7.42 -15.15
CA SER A 5 -7.55 -8.75 -15.78
C SER A 5 -6.16 -9.27 -16.13
N CYS A 6 -5.20 -8.40 -16.49
CA CYS A 6 -3.86 -8.82 -16.87
C CYS A 6 -3.09 -9.48 -15.73
N ASN A 7 -3.23 -8.92 -14.53
CA ASN A 7 -2.55 -9.38 -13.32
C ASN A 7 -3.51 -10.11 -12.36
N VAL A 8 -4.77 -10.32 -12.78
CA VAL A 8 -5.82 -10.98 -12.00
C VAL A 8 -5.98 -10.38 -10.59
N LEU A 9 -6.05 -9.04 -10.52
CA LEU A 9 -6.18 -8.31 -9.26
C LEU A 9 -7.64 -7.97 -8.97
N SER A 10 -8.08 -8.22 -7.76
CA SER A 10 -9.35 -7.80 -7.22
C SER A 10 -9.25 -6.48 -6.45
N ASP A 11 -10.40 -5.85 -6.23
CA ASP A 11 -10.57 -4.70 -5.33
C ASP A 11 -10.03 -5.01 -3.92
N HIS A 12 -10.22 -6.25 -3.44
CA HIS A 12 -9.70 -6.68 -2.15
C HIS A 12 -8.18 -6.72 -2.16
N ASP A 13 -7.55 -7.24 -3.22
CA ASP A 13 -6.08 -7.30 -3.33
C ASP A 13 -5.47 -5.90 -3.31
N VAL A 14 -6.09 -4.95 -4.01
CA VAL A 14 -5.66 -3.54 -4.00
C VAL A 14 -5.78 -2.93 -2.61
N ARG A 15 -6.92 -3.09 -1.93
CA ARG A 15 -7.11 -2.58 -0.57
C ARG A 15 -6.16 -3.24 0.44
N HIS A 16 -5.94 -4.55 0.31
CA HIS A 16 -5.01 -5.28 1.14
C HIS A 16 -3.58 -4.75 0.96
N ALA A 17 -3.12 -4.53 -0.27
CA ALA A 17 -1.82 -3.95 -0.55
C ALA A 17 -1.66 -2.55 0.03
N VAL A 18 -2.72 -1.72 -0.04
CA VAL A 18 -2.70 -0.36 0.54
C VAL A 18 -2.56 -0.39 2.06
N ASN A 19 -3.28 -1.29 2.73
CA ASN A 19 -3.36 -1.30 4.20
C ASN A 19 -2.21 -2.05 4.89
N ASN A 20 -1.49 -2.92 4.18
CA ASN A 20 -0.45 -3.78 4.76
C ASN A 20 0.97 -3.47 4.23
N ALA A 21 1.14 -2.44 3.39
CA ALA A 21 2.45 -2.03 2.94
C ALA A 21 3.18 -1.23 4.03
N ASP A 22 4.49 -1.48 4.19
CA ASP A 22 5.35 -0.71 5.09
C ASP A 22 5.42 0.77 4.70
N GLU A 23 5.42 1.04 3.38
CA GLU A 23 5.31 2.38 2.81
C GLU A 23 3.96 2.57 2.13
N LEU A 24 3.27 3.67 2.45
CA LEU A 24 1.91 3.95 1.97
C LEU A 24 1.86 4.13 0.44
N PRO A 25 1.24 3.21 -0.32
CA PRO A 25 1.19 3.32 -1.77
C PRO A 25 0.13 4.34 -2.18
N ARG A 26 0.56 5.41 -2.86
CA ARG A 26 -0.27 6.54 -3.31
C ARG A 26 -0.65 6.48 -4.78
N ASN A 27 -0.12 5.52 -5.52
CA ASN A 27 -0.45 5.35 -6.94
C ASN A 27 -0.42 3.87 -7.37
N ALA A 28 -1.01 3.60 -8.53
CA ALA A 28 -1.12 2.25 -9.06
C ALA A 28 0.24 1.55 -9.27
N LYS A 29 1.29 2.29 -9.63
CA LYS A 29 2.63 1.71 -9.81
C LYS A 29 3.18 1.15 -8.50
N GLN A 30 3.01 1.87 -7.41
CA GLN A 30 3.41 1.40 -6.07
C GLN A 30 2.60 0.16 -5.67
N VAL A 31 1.30 0.14 -5.90
CA VAL A 31 0.46 -1.05 -5.64
C VAL A 31 0.93 -2.28 -6.41
N TYR A 32 1.27 -2.13 -7.70
CA TYR A 32 1.84 -3.25 -8.47
C TYR A 32 3.14 -3.75 -7.85
N GLY A 33 4.01 -2.84 -7.41
CA GLY A 33 5.24 -3.18 -6.68
C GLY A 33 4.98 -3.94 -5.39
N CYS A 34 4.03 -3.48 -4.56
CA CYS A 34 3.62 -4.16 -3.33
C CYS A 34 3.08 -5.58 -3.60
N LEU A 35 2.41 -5.79 -4.73
CA LEU A 35 1.86 -7.08 -5.14
C LEU A 35 2.84 -7.94 -5.94
N GLY A 36 4.08 -7.48 -6.16
CA GLY A 36 5.11 -8.22 -6.88
C GLY A 36 4.85 -8.37 -8.38
N CYS A 37 4.11 -7.45 -9.00
CA CYS A 37 3.81 -7.48 -10.44
C CYS A 37 4.16 -6.15 -11.13
N SER A 38 4.14 -6.17 -12.46
CA SER A 38 4.32 -4.97 -13.30
C SER A 38 3.02 -4.52 -13.93
N ALA A 39 2.96 -3.27 -14.37
CA ALA A 39 1.86 -2.78 -15.18
C ALA A 39 1.94 -3.37 -16.60
N GLU A 40 0.85 -3.99 -17.05
CA GLU A 40 0.74 -4.52 -18.41
C GLU A 40 0.06 -3.50 -19.33
N CYS A 41 -1.26 -3.60 -19.54
CA CYS A 41 -2.00 -2.71 -20.44
C CYS A 41 -2.43 -1.37 -19.82
N GLY A 42 -2.25 -1.18 -18.51
CA GLY A 42 -2.54 0.07 -17.80
C GLY A 42 -4.02 0.49 -17.65
N ARG A 43 -4.98 -0.20 -18.28
CA ARG A 43 -6.41 0.20 -18.27
C ARG A 43 -7.03 0.30 -16.88
N CYS A 44 -6.58 -0.51 -15.94
CA CYS A 44 -7.05 -0.54 -14.57
C CYS A 44 -6.43 0.55 -13.67
N ALA A 45 -5.44 1.31 -14.16
CA ALA A 45 -4.68 2.23 -13.32
C ALA A 45 -5.56 3.29 -12.65
N ARG A 46 -6.54 3.85 -13.38
CA ARG A 46 -7.47 4.85 -12.80
C ARG A 46 -8.35 4.26 -11.71
N THR A 47 -8.90 3.07 -11.94
CA THR A 47 -9.70 2.36 -10.93
C THR A 47 -8.87 2.03 -9.69
N ILE A 48 -7.63 1.57 -9.87
CA ILE A 48 -6.71 1.32 -8.76
C ILE A 48 -6.46 2.62 -7.97
N THR A 49 -6.19 3.74 -8.64
CA THR A 49 -6.04 5.05 -7.98
C THR A 49 -7.28 5.44 -7.18
N THR A 50 -8.49 5.26 -7.72
CA THR A 50 -9.72 5.53 -6.96
C THR A 50 -9.86 4.64 -5.73
N ILE A 51 -9.46 3.36 -5.82
CA ILE A 51 -9.49 2.47 -4.65
C ILE A 51 -8.47 2.92 -3.60
N ILE A 52 -7.29 3.39 -4.02
CA ILE A 52 -6.28 3.97 -3.12
C ILE A 52 -6.85 5.19 -2.40
N GLU A 53 -7.46 6.14 -3.14
CA GLU A 53 -8.10 7.33 -2.57
C GLU A 53 -9.19 6.97 -1.55
N GLN A 54 -10.00 5.96 -1.85
CA GLN A 54 -11.03 5.48 -0.93
C GLN A 54 -10.46 4.81 0.32
N ALA A 55 -9.35 4.08 0.19
CA ALA A 55 -8.71 3.38 1.30
C ALA A 55 -7.92 4.33 2.21
N LEU A 56 -7.23 5.31 1.63
CA LEU A 56 -6.36 6.24 2.36
C LEU A 56 -7.09 7.51 2.83
N GLY A 57 -8.17 7.88 2.16
CA GLY A 57 -8.85 9.15 2.39
C GLY A 57 -7.88 10.33 2.29
N PRO A 58 -7.87 11.26 3.27
CA PRO A 58 -7.00 12.44 3.25
C PRO A 58 -5.49 12.15 3.17
N CYS A 59 -5.06 10.92 3.51
CA CYS A 59 -3.63 10.57 3.49
C CYS A 59 -3.06 10.38 2.07
N VAL A 60 -3.92 10.34 1.04
CA VAL A 60 -3.50 10.14 -0.35
C VAL A 60 -2.61 11.28 -0.86
N ASP A 61 -2.90 12.53 -0.46
CA ASP A 61 -2.13 13.72 -0.84
C ASP A 61 -0.83 13.89 -0.04
N GLY A 62 -0.68 13.13 1.04
CA GLY A 62 0.47 13.17 1.92
C GLY A 62 0.09 12.96 3.38
N CYS A 63 1.05 12.47 4.16
CA CYS A 63 0.86 12.30 5.60
C CYS A 63 1.50 13.49 6.32
N LEU A 64 0.71 14.17 7.17
CA LEU A 64 1.19 15.27 8.01
C LEU A 64 1.94 14.72 9.24
N ALA A 65 2.63 15.61 9.95
CA ALA A 65 3.20 15.29 11.27
C ALA A 65 2.10 14.78 12.22
N GLY A 66 2.31 13.61 12.83
CA GLY A 66 1.34 12.96 13.73
C GLY A 66 0.41 11.93 13.09
N CYS A 67 0.47 11.73 11.76
CA CYS A 67 -0.24 10.62 11.11
C CYS A 67 0.45 9.28 11.42
N GLN A 68 -0.32 8.22 11.68
CA GLN A 68 0.20 6.86 11.93
C GLN A 68 1.15 6.36 10.82
N HIS A 69 0.96 6.82 9.58
CA HIS A 69 1.78 6.46 8.42
C HIS A 69 3.04 7.32 8.25
N ASN A 70 3.20 8.39 9.03
CA ASN A 70 4.40 9.24 9.02
C ASN A 70 5.33 8.96 10.21
N GLN A 71 4.93 8.05 11.11
CA GLN A 71 5.85 7.50 12.10
C GLN A 71 6.65 6.43 11.38
N ALA A 72 7.77 6.84 10.78
CA ALA A 72 8.80 5.90 10.35
C ALA A 72 9.10 5.00 11.55
N VAL A 73 8.75 3.73 11.42
CA VAL A 73 8.94 2.68 12.42
C VAL A 73 10.39 2.75 12.91
N SER A 74 10.61 3.32 14.09
CA SER A 74 11.83 3.11 14.86
C SER A 74 11.56 1.87 15.70
N GLN A 75 11.74 0.69 15.11
CA GLN A 75 11.75 -0.57 15.85
C GLN A 75 13.03 -0.60 16.70
N ASP A 76 12.93 -0.06 17.91
CA ASP A 76 13.87 -0.26 19.00
C ASP A 76 13.24 -1.29 19.97
N ASP A 77 12.95 -2.49 19.46
CA ASP A 77 12.53 -3.62 20.29
C ASP A 77 13.77 -4.46 20.62
N GLY A 78 14.49 -4.00 21.64
CA GLY A 78 15.63 -4.67 22.23
C GLY A 78 15.26 -6.07 22.75
N PHE A 79 15.61 -7.10 21.98
CA PHE A 79 15.77 -8.45 22.51
C PHE A 79 17.06 -8.53 23.34
N ALA A 80 16.96 -8.13 24.60
CA ALA A 80 17.90 -8.53 25.62
C ALA A 80 17.67 -10.03 25.94
N PHE A 81 18.26 -10.92 25.14
CA PHE A 81 18.41 -12.31 25.54
C PHE A 81 19.50 -12.37 26.61
N ALA A 82 19.06 -12.33 27.87
CA ALA A 82 19.92 -12.53 29.02
C ALA A 82 20.57 -13.91 28.94
N ALA A 83 21.91 -13.92 28.84
CA ALA A 83 22.72 -15.10 29.04
C ALA A 83 22.66 -15.51 30.53
N ALA A 84 22.32 -16.78 30.78
CA ALA A 84 22.57 -17.49 32.02
C ALA A 84 23.01 -18.92 31.67
#